data_AF-A0A2G9NGW7-F1
#
_entry.id   AF-A0A2G9NGW7-F1
#
_cell.length_a   1.000
_cell.length_b   1.000
_cell.length_c   1.000
_cell.angle_alpha   90.00
_cell.angle_beta   90.00
_cell.angle_gamma   90.00
#
_symmetry.space_group_name_H-M   'P 1'
#
loop_
_entity.id
_entity.type
_entity.pdbx_description
1 polymer ?
#
loop_
_entity_poly.entity_id
_entity_poly.type
_entity_poly.pdbx_seq_one_letter_code
_entity_poly.pdbx_strand_id
1 'polypeptide(L)'
;MILMRVGALKESLTNETGRLVSIYHLSEGLGKKFHDTVREILDEYTIITLRYYTEYDRGRESINKLYNNLATMELKSDVDKTKADSFLYVLGEFQPIRERIEYLTSSRVEWSLKYTTYILGGMLILLLFLNRGDPFTNLLFVLLSTIIVFIFLIIEDYDDLKIGDYKANISNSEQIFDLIEKDRYYPEEILSRVELERGKKYRIGILDEKDGKEKIFDILYNPEFKSKVKFLVDKLKIRKV
;
A
#
# COMPACT_ATOMS: atom_id res chain seq x y z
N MET A 1 -3.66 1.71 -21.95
CA MET A 1 -2.80 2.54 -21.07
C MET A 1 -3.02 2.20 -19.58
N ILE A 2 -4.26 2.19 -19.08
CA ILE A 2 -4.61 1.88 -17.68
C ILE A 2 -4.18 0.47 -17.23
N LEU A 3 -4.55 -0.57 -17.99
CA LEU A 3 -4.16 -1.95 -17.68
C LEU A 3 -2.64 -2.16 -17.66
N MET A 4 -1.90 -1.41 -18.50
CA MET A 4 -0.44 -1.45 -18.52
C MET A 4 0.15 -0.84 -17.24
N ARG A 5 -0.48 0.21 -16.70
CA ARG A 5 -0.02 0.87 -15.47
C ARG A 5 -0.25 0.01 -14.23
N VAL A 6 -1.43 -0.61 -14.13
CA VAL A 6 -1.75 -1.57 -13.06
C VAL A 6 -0.79 -2.77 -13.12
N GLY A 7 -0.57 -3.31 -14.31
CA GLY A 7 0.44 -4.36 -14.52
C GLY A 7 1.83 -3.93 -14.07
N ALA A 8 2.26 -2.74 -14.49
CA ALA A 8 3.57 -2.19 -14.12
C ALA A 8 3.72 -1.95 -12.60
N LEU A 9 2.66 -1.55 -11.91
CA LEU A 9 2.68 -1.36 -10.46
C LEU A 9 2.79 -2.70 -9.73
N LYS A 10 1.97 -3.69 -10.10
CA LYS A 10 2.05 -5.04 -9.54
C LYS A 10 3.41 -5.68 -9.78
N GLU A 11 3.95 -5.53 -10.98
CA GLU A 11 5.31 -5.96 -11.32
C GLU A 11 6.35 -5.27 -10.42
N SER A 12 6.25 -3.95 -10.24
CA SER A 12 7.18 -3.19 -9.41
C SER A 12 7.10 -3.59 -7.93
N LEU A 13 5.90 -3.77 -7.38
CA LEU A 13 5.69 -4.26 -6.01
C LEU A 13 6.22 -5.69 -5.82
N THR A 14 6.10 -6.54 -6.84
CA THR A 14 6.64 -7.91 -6.82
C THR A 14 8.17 -7.88 -6.84
N ASN A 15 8.76 -7.05 -7.70
CA ASN A 15 10.21 -6.86 -7.78
C ASN A 15 10.77 -6.30 -6.47
N GLU A 16 10.08 -5.33 -5.88
CA GLU A 16 10.43 -4.79 -4.56
C GLU A 16 10.47 -5.89 -3.50
N THR A 17 9.42 -6.71 -3.43
CA THR A 17 9.33 -7.84 -2.49
C THR A 17 10.51 -8.80 -2.71
N GLY A 18 10.79 -9.17 -3.95
CA GLY A 18 11.93 -10.04 -4.29
C GLY A 18 13.29 -9.45 -3.88
N ARG A 19 13.47 -8.13 -3.99
CA ARG A 19 14.67 -7.44 -3.50
C ARG A 19 14.75 -7.42 -1.98
N LEU A 20 13.64 -7.15 -1.26
CA LEU A 20 13.61 -7.21 0.20
C LEU A 20 13.93 -8.61 0.72
N VAL A 21 13.41 -9.66 0.08
CA VAL A 21 13.75 -11.07 0.37
C VAL A 21 15.25 -11.31 0.17
N SER A 22 15.80 -10.81 -0.94
CA SER A 22 17.24 -10.94 -1.23
C SER A 22 18.10 -10.21 -0.20
N ILE A 23 17.71 -9.00 0.20
CA ILE A 23 18.36 -8.21 1.26
C ILE A 23 18.36 -8.99 2.57
N TYR A 24 17.21 -9.56 2.97
CA TYR A 24 17.09 -10.35 4.18
C TYR A 24 18.06 -11.55 4.18
N HIS A 25 18.05 -12.39 3.15
CA HIS A 25 18.92 -13.56 3.10
C HIS A 25 20.41 -13.21 2.98
N LEU A 26 20.76 -12.18 2.20
CA LEU A 26 22.16 -11.73 2.10
C LEU A 26 22.70 -11.22 3.43
N SER A 27 21.85 -10.62 4.26
CA SER A 27 22.25 -10.13 5.58
C SER A 27 22.63 -11.26 6.56
N GLU A 28 22.09 -12.48 6.39
CA GLU A 28 22.49 -13.65 7.21
C GLU A 28 23.99 -13.92 7.07
N GLY A 29 24.52 -13.78 5.84
CA GLY A 29 25.92 -14.00 5.52
C GLY A 29 26.88 -12.96 6.13
N LEU A 30 26.35 -11.80 6.54
CA LEU A 30 27.06 -10.68 7.17
C LEU A 30 27.02 -10.74 8.71
N GLY A 31 26.43 -11.80 9.25
CA GLY A 31 26.46 -12.10 10.68
C GLY A 31 25.20 -11.68 11.42
N LYS A 32 24.95 -12.38 12.52
CA LYS A 32 23.68 -12.33 13.25
C LYS A 32 23.26 -10.93 13.68
N LYS A 33 24.19 -10.13 14.23
CA LYS A 33 23.88 -8.76 14.69
C LYS A 33 23.38 -7.88 13.54
N PHE A 34 24.02 -7.96 12.37
CA PHE A 34 23.61 -7.18 11.21
C PHE A 34 22.28 -7.70 10.65
N HIS A 35 22.12 -9.02 10.56
CA HIS A 35 20.87 -9.67 10.15
C HIS A 35 19.68 -9.25 11.04
N ASP A 36 19.85 -9.25 12.36
CA ASP A 36 18.83 -8.80 13.31
C ASP A 36 18.47 -7.32 13.08
N THR A 37 19.47 -6.46 12.81
CA THR A 37 19.21 -5.05 12.45
C THR A 37 18.44 -4.92 11.14
N VAL A 38 18.81 -5.69 10.11
CA VAL A 38 18.09 -5.72 8.83
C VAL A 38 16.65 -6.17 9.05
N ARG A 39 16.42 -7.20 9.87
CA ARG A 39 15.09 -7.69 10.25
C ARG A 39 14.21 -6.58 10.82
N GLU A 40 14.73 -5.78 11.76
CA GLU A 40 13.97 -4.65 12.35
C GLU A 40 13.72 -3.53 11.34
N ILE A 41 14.70 -3.22 10.47
CA ILE A 41 14.53 -2.17 9.46
C ILE A 41 13.50 -2.58 8.39
N LEU A 42 13.50 -3.85 7.98
CA LEU A 42 12.50 -4.38 7.05
C LEU A 42 11.10 -4.38 7.66
N ASP A 43 10.99 -4.69 8.96
CA ASP A 43 9.72 -4.59 9.71
C ASP A 43 9.19 -3.14 9.69
N GLU A 44 10.03 -2.18 10.07
CA GLU A 44 9.70 -0.75 10.06
C GLU A 44 9.28 -0.28 8.66
N TYR A 45 10.08 -0.63 7.65
CA TYR A 45 9.81 -0.29 6.25
C TYR A 45 8.46 -0.81 5.78
N THR A 46 8.18 -2.09 6.04
CA THR A 46 6.94 -2.77 5.60
C THR A 46 5.71 -2.17 6.30
N ILE A 47 5.83 -1.80 7.57
CA ILE A 47 4.76 -1.09 8.29
C ILE A 47 4.48 0.28 7.66
N ILE A 48 5.53 1.04 7.32
CA ILE A 48 5.38 2.37 6.73
C ILE A 48 4.75 2.29 5.33
N THR A 49 5.16 1.35 4.49
CA THR A 49 4.61 1.19 3.12
C THR A 49 3.17 0.72 3.12
N LEU A 50 2.76 -0.12 4.07
CA LEU A 50 1.36 -0.47 4.26
C LEU A 50 0.52 0.71 4.74
N ARG A 51 1.01 1.42 5.75
CA ARG A 51 0.34 2.57 6.37
C ARG A 51 0.14 3.71 5.38
N TYR A 52 1.17 4.02 4.60
CA TYR A 52 1.21 5.14 3.69
C TYR A 52 1.41 4.69 2.25
N TYR A 53 0.60 3.75 1.79
CA TYR A 53 0.70 3.20 0.43
C TYR A 53 0.70 4.25 -0.70
N THR A 54 0.01 5.38 -0.50
CA THR A 54 -0.03 6.48 -1.47
C THR A 54 1.14 7.46 -1.34
N GLU A 55 1.96 7.36 -0.30
CA GLU A 55 3.09 8.24 0.01
C GLU A 55 4.33 7.37 0.25
N TYR A 56 4.76 6.71 -0.83
CA TYR A 56 5.83 5.71 -0.82
C TYR A 56 7.21 6.29 -0.48
N ASP A 57 7.36 7.61 -0.58
CA ASP A 57 8.53 8.37 -0.18
C ASP A 57 8.82 8.27 1.31
N ARG A 58 7.78 8.12 2.15
CA ARG A 58 7.92 8.04 3.62
C ARG A 58 8.77 6.86 4.09
N GLY A 59 8.86 5.78 3.31
CA GLY A 59 9.75 4.63 3.62
C GLY A 59 11.23 4.88 3.32
N ARG A 60 11.63 6.07 2.83
CA ARG A 60 13.00 6.34 2.37
C ARG A 60 14.01 6.32 3.51
N GLU A 61 13.62 6.84 4.66
CA GLU A 61 14.49 6.89 5.83
C GLU A 61 14.86 5.48 6.31
N SER A 62 13.92 4.54 6.36
CA SER A 62 14.20 3.17 6.80
C SER A 62 15.23 2.49 5.90
N ILE A 63 15.18 2.70 4.59
CA ILE A 63 16.18 2.16 3.65
C ILE A 63 17.55 2.82 3.81
N ASN A 64 17.59 4.14 4.06
CA ASN A 64 18.85 4.83 4.35
C ASN A 64 19.53 4.26 5.60
N LYS A 65 18.77 3.76 6.59
CA LYS A 65 19.33 3.05 7.74
C LYS A 65 20.09 1.79 7.32
N LEU A 66 19.69 1.06 6.26
CA LEU A 66 20.45 -0.10 5.76
C LEU A 66 21.83 0.31 5.25
N TYR A 67 21.91 1.37 4.43
CA TYR A 67 23.17 1.91 3.94
C TYR A 67 24.10 2.32 5.10
N ASN A 68 23.57 3.05 6.08
CA ASN A 68 24.35 3.53 7.23
C ASN A 68 24.86 2.38 8.11
N ASN A 69 24.01 1.36 8.35
CA ASN A 69 24.41 0.19 9.14
C ASN A 69 25.48 -0.63 8.44
N LEU A 70 25.42 -0.76 7.11
CA LEU A 70 26.46 -1.45 6.38
C LEU A 70 27.77 -0.64 6.34
N ALA A 71 27.69 0.68 6.14
CA ALA A 71 28.87 1.55 6.11
C ALA A 71 29.66 1.57 7.43
N THR A 72 28.99 1.27 8.55
CA THR A 72 29.60 1.20 9.89
C THR A 72 30.06 -0.21 10.28
N MET A 73 29.89 -1.19 9.39
CA MET A 73 30.27 -2.58 9.65
C MET A 73 31.77 -2.80 9.45
N GLU A 74 32.42 -3.40 10.42
CA GLU A 74 33.83 -3.83 10.29
C GLU A 74 33.92 -5.14 9.49
N LEU A 75 34.47 -5.05 8.27
CA LEU A 75 34.67 -6.19 7.37
C LEU A 75 36.07 -6.77 7.59
N LYS A 76 36.15 -8.01 8.10
CA LYS A 76 37.42 -8.62 8.54
C LYS A 76 38.09 -9.48 7.48
N SER A 77 37.33 -9.99 6.51
CA SER A 77 37.84 -10.87 5.44
C SER A 77 37.38 -10.40 4.05
N ASP A 78 38.10 -10.82 3.01
CA ASP A 78 37.71 -10.54 1.62
C ASP A 78 36.40 -11.23 1.23
N VAL A 79 36.08 -12.36 1.88
CA VAL A 79 34.78 -13.03 1.75
C VAL A 79 33.66 -12.15 2.30
N ASP A 80 33.87 -11.49 3.45
CA ASP A 80 32.88 -10.56 4.02
C ASP A 80 32.69 -9.33 3.14
N LYS A 81 33.76 -8.84 2.51
CA LYS A 81 33.66 -7.76 1.51
C LYS A 81 32.81 -8.18 0.32
N THR A 82 33.05 -9.35 -0.26
CA THR A 82 32.25 -9.85 -1.40
C THR A 82 30.77 -9.98 -1.06
N LYS A 83 30.45 -10.44 0.16
CA LYS A 83 29.06 -10.49 0.64
C LYS A 83 28.46 -9.10 0.83
N ALA A 84 29.23 -8.16 1.39
CA ALA A 84 28.79 -6.77 1.57
C ALA A 84 28.57 -6.07 0.23
N ASP A 85 29.43 -6.31 -0.75
CA ASP A 85 29.29 -5.81 -2.13
C ASP A 85 28.04 -6.37 -2.80
N SER A 86 27.77 -7.68 -2.62
CA SER A 86 26.54 -8.31 -3.11
C SER A 86 25.29 -7.71 -2.46
N PHE A 87 25.34 -7.46 -1.15
CA PHE A 87 24.27 -6.79 -0.41
C PHE A 87 24.06 -5.35 -0.91
N LEU A 88 25.14 -4.57 -1.09
CA LEU A 88 25.08 -3.21 -1.63
C LEU A 88 24.53 -3.17 -3.04
N TYR A 89 24.92 -4.12 -3.88
CA TYR A 89 24.42 -4.22 -5.25
C TYR A 89 22.89 -4.40 -5.25
N VAL A 90 22.36 -5.35 -4.47
CA VAL A 90 20.91 -5.55 -4.35
C VAL A 90 20.22 -4.33 -3.74
N LEU A 91 20.83 -3.68 -2.76
CA LEU A 91 20.30 -2.45 -2.15
C LEU A 91 20.30 -1.27 -3.15
N GLY A 92 21.31 -1.15 -4.00
CA GLY A 92 21.36 -0.16 -5.09
C GLY A 92 20.29 -0.39 -6.15
N GLU A 93 20.04 -1.64 -6.51
CA GLU A 93 18.96 -2.06 -7.42
C GLU A 93 17.56 -1.81 -6.83
N PHE A 94 17.45 -1.65 -5.51
CA PHE A 94 16.18 -1.40 -4.83
C PHE A 94 15.66 0.04 -5.05
N GLN A 95 16.57 1.02 -5.09
CA GLN A 95 16.24 2.43 -5.26
C GLN A 95 15.43 2.73 -6.54
N PRO A 96 15.83 2.30 -7.75
CA PRO A 96 15.06 2.58 -8.97
C PRO A 96 13.68 1.90 -8.96
N ILE A 97 13.55 0.74 -8.32
CA ILE A 97 12.23 0.07 -8.17
C ILE A 97 11.31 0.94 -7.31
N ARG A 98 11.82 1.48 -6.20
CA ARG A 98 11.06 2.37 -5.33
C ARG A 98 10.65 3.66 -6.03
N GLU A 99 11.55 4.30 -6.76
CA GLU A 99 11.23 5.52 -7.52
C GLU A 99 10.14 5.23 -8.56
N ARG A 100 10.17 4.05 -9.20
CA ARG A 100 9.11 3.61 -10.10
C ARG A 100 7.78 3.42 -9.37
N ILE A 101 7.77 2.79 -8.19
CA ILE A 101 6.55 2.65 -7.38
C ILE A 101 6.02 4.02 -6.97
N GLU A 102 6.88 4.91 -6.47
CA GLU A 102 6.53 6.27 -6.07
C GLU A 102 5.91 7.05 -7.23
N TYR A 103 6.49 6.98 -8.44
CA TYR A 103 5.90 7.57 -9.64
C TYR A 103 4.52 6.97 -9.97
N LEU A 104 4.39 5.65 -9.88
CA LEU A 104 3.16 4.93 -10.19
C LEU A 104 2.05 5.17 -9.14
N THR A 105 2.38 5.42 -7.88
CA THR A 105 1.41 5.69 -6.80
C THR A 105 1.11 7.19 -6.62
N SER A 106 2.07 8.09 -6.88
CA SER A 106 1.90 9.54 -6.75
C SER A 106 1.10 10.18 -7.88
N SER A 107 1.09 9.57 -9.07
CA SER A 107 0.36 10.07 -10.23
C SER A 107 -1.16 9.86 -10.05
N ARG A 108 -1.80 10.76 -9.30
CA ARG A 108 -3.25 10.87 -9.23
C ARG A 108 -3.79 11.32 -10.58
N VAL A 109 -4.97 10.85 -10.98
CA VAL A 109 -5.74 11.56 -12.00
C VAL A 109 -5.94 12.96 -11.48
N GLU A 110 -5.45 13.96 -12.23
CA GLU A 110 -5.57 15.35 -11.82
C GLU A 110 -7.02 15.63 -11.46
N TRP A 111 -7.21 16.31 -10.33
CA TRP A 111 -8.55 16.66 -9.86
C TRP A 111 -9.31 17.49 -10.92
N SER A 112 -8.57 18.21 -11.77
CA SER A 112 -9.05 18.88 -12.97
C SER A 112 -9.76 17.94 -13.95
N LEU A 113 -9.24 16.74 -14.18
CA LEU A 113 -9.83 15.76 -15.10
C LEU A 113 -11.15 15.24 -14.53
N LYS A 114 -11.18 14.88 -13.24
CA LYS A 114 -12.41 14.42 -12.57
C LYS A 114 -13.49 15.49 -12.58
N TYR A 115 -13.10 16.72 -12.26
CA TYR A 115 -14.01 17.87 -12.25
C TYR A 115 -14.58 18.14 -13.65
N THR A 116 -13.74 18.04 -14.69
CA THR A 116 -14.17 18.18 -16.08
C THR A 116 -15.16 17.08 -16.46
N THR A 117 -14.91 15.82 -16.06
CA THR A 117 -15.84 14.72 -16.33
C THR A 117 -17.17 14.93 -15.62
N TYR A 118 -17.17 15.31 -14.33
CA TYR A 118 -18.40 15.59 -13.58
C TYR A 118 -19.23 16.73 -14.19
N ILE A 119 -18.58 17.81 -14.64
CA ILE A 119 -19.25 18.90 -15.36
C ILE A 119 -19.85 18.38 -16.67
N LEU A 120 -19.10 17.58 -17.44
CA LEU A 120 -19.58 17.02 -18.70
C LEU A 120 -20.81 16.13 -18.50
N GLY A 121 -20.79 15.28 -17.46
CA GLY A 121 -21.93 14.45 -17.06
C GLY A 121 -23.14 15.27 -16.64
N GLY A 122 -22.93 16.30 -15.81
CA GLY A 122 -24.00 17.22 -15.39
C GLY A 122 -24.60 18.00 -16.57
N MET A 123 -23.77 18.46 -17.50
CA MET A 123 -24.22 19.13 -18.73
C MET A 123 -25.06 18.21 -19.61
N LEU A 124 -24.69 16.93 -19.71
CA LEU A 124 -25.43 15.93 -20.48
C LEU A 124 -26.78 15.58 -19.87
N ILE A 125 -26.85 15.47 -18.54
CA ILE A 125 -28.14 15.32 -17.83
C ILE A 125 -29.01 16.58 -18.02
N LEU A 126 -28.44 17.77 -17.97
CA LEU A 126 -29.16 19.02 -18.24
C LEU A 126 -29.68 19.11 -19.69
N LEU A 127 -28.88 18.68 -20.67
CA LEU A 127 -29.28 18.62 -22.08
C LEU A 127 -30.46 17.66 -22.30
N LEU A 128 -30.52 16.56 -21.56
CA LEU A 128 -31.65 15.62 -21.53
C LEU A 128 -32.97 16.29 -21.14
N PHE A 129 -32.95 17.25 -20.19
CA PHE A 129 -34.14 17.97 -19.74
C PHE A 129 -34.49 19.18 -20.62
N LEU A 130 -33.53 19.72 -21.37
CA LEU A 130 -33.73 20.85 -22.29
C LEU A 130 -34.27 20.41 -23.66
N ASN A 131 -34.10 19.15 -24.03
CA ASN A 131 -34.53 18.65 -25.33
C ASN A 131 -36.05 18.35 -25.34
N ARG A 132 -36.82 19.21 -26.01
CA ARG A 132 -38.25 18.99 -26.29
C ARG A 132 -38.43 18.74 -27.78
N GLY A 133 -38.26 17.49 -28.22
CA GLY A 133 -38.66 17.13 -29.57
C GLY A 133 -38.12 15.79 -30.03
N ASP A 134 -39.04 14.86 -30.27
CA ASP A 134 -38.87 13.53 -30.89
C ASP A 134 -38.44 12.38 -29.93
N PRO A 135 -39.26 11.30 -29.81
CA PRO A 135 -38.93 10.05 -29.12
C PRO A 135 -37.58 9.43 -29.53
N PHE A 136 -37.17 9.57 -30.80
CA PHE A 136 -35.90 9.05 -31.28
C PHE A 136 -34.72 9.75 -30.60
N THR A 137 -34.79 11.07 -30.48
CA THR A 137 -33.75 11.88 -29.82
C THR A 137 -33.68 11.54 -28.34
N ASN A 138 -34.82 11.36 -27.67
CA ASN A 138 -34.87 10.96 -26.26
C ASN A 138 -34.19 9.60 -26.01
N LEU A 139 -34.43 8.60 -26.87
CA LEU A 139 -33.78 7.29 -26.78
C LEU A 139 -32.25 7.40 -26.92
N LEU A 140 -31.78 8.20 -27.89
CA LEU A 140 -30.36 8.41 -28.14
C LEU A 140 -29.68 9.10 -26.94
N PHE A 141 -30.35 10.07 -26.33
CA PHE A 141 -29.88 10.73 -25.11
C PHE A 141 -29.82 9.78 -23.90
N VAL A 142 -30.82 8.92 -23.70
CA VAL A 142 -30.80 7.91 -22.62
C VAL A 142 -29.62 6.95 -22.79
N LEU A 143 -29.36 6.47 -24.01
CA LEU A 143 -28.20 5.62 -24.31
C LEU A 143 -26.89 6.35 -24.03
N LEU A 144 -26.77 7.61 -24.46
CA LEU A 144 -25.57 8.41 -24.25
C LEU A 144 -25.31 8.65 -22.76
N SER A 145 -26.34 9.02 -21.99
CA SER A 145 -26.24 9.19 -20.54
C SER A 145 -25.89 7.88 -19.82
N THR A 146 -26.42 6.75 -20.27
CA THR A 146 -26.07 5.44 -19.72
C THR A 146 -24.59 5.13 -19.96
N ILE A 147 -24.08 5.37 -21.19
CA ILE A 147 -22.65 5.21 -21.51
C ILE A 147 -21.79 6.12 -20.64
N ILE A 148 -22.22 7.36 -20.41
CA ILE A 148 -21.49 8.30 -19.55
C ILE A 148 -21.49 7.85 -18.09
N VAL A 149 -22.61 7.34 -17.56
CA VAL A 149 -22.65 6.74 -16.23
C VAL A 149 -21.72 5.53 -16.15
N PHE A 150 -21.67 4.69 -17.18
CA PHE A 150 -20.67 3.62 -17.25
C PHE A 150 -19.24 4.16 -17.29
N ILE A 151 -18.96 5.24 -18.02
CA ILE A 151 -17.65 5.90 -18.02
C ILE A 151 -17.32 6.42 -16.62
N PHE A 152 -18.29 7.01 -15.90
CA PHE A 152 -18.09 7.43 -14.51
C PHE A 152 -17.80 6.25 -13.59
N LEU A 153 -18.59 5.19 -13.66
CA LEU A 153 -18.35 3.98 -12.88
C LEU A 153 -16.98 3.37 -13.21
N ILE A 154 -16.53 3.40 -14.47
CA ILE A 154 -15.19 2.94 -14.85
C ILE A 154 -14.09 3.86 -14.31
N ILE A 155 -14.31 5.18 -14.26
CA ILE A 155 -13.36 6.15 -13.68
C ILE A 155 -13.33 6.05 -12.15
N GLU A 156 -14.48 5.83 -11.53
CA GLU A 156 -14.61 5.59 -10.10
C GLU A 156 -13.98 4.24 -9.72
N ASP A 157 -14.28 3.16 -10.44
CA ASP A 157 -13.57 1.88 -10.35
C ASP A 157 -12.09 2.02 -10.69
N TYR A 158 -11.66 3.04 -11.45
CA TYR A 158 -10.23 3.32 -11.66
C TYR A 158 -9.60 3.98 -10.43
N ASP A 159 -10.31 4.89 -9.78
CA ASP A 159 -9.89 5.43 -8.48
C ASP A 159 -9.94 4.37 -7.38
N ASP A 160 -10.87 3.43 -7.49
CA ASP A 160 -11.10 2.31 -6.56
C ASP A 160 -10.33 1.04 -6.96
N LEU A 161 -9.71 0.98 -8.14
CA LEU A 161 -8.71 -0.03 -8.54
C LEU A 161 -7.49 -0.01 -7.62
N LYS A 162 -7.36 1.05 -6.80
CA LYS A 162 -6.67 1.02 -5.51
C LYS A 162 -6.89 -0.29 -4.75
N ILE A 163 -8.08 -0.88 -4.74
CA ILE A 163 -8.42 -2.12 -4.02
C ILE A 163 -7.60 -3.31 -4.54
N GLY A 164 -7.40 -3.44 -5.85
CA GLY A 164 -6.64 -4.54 -6.46
C GLY A 164 -5.13 -4.41 -6.22
N ASP A 165 -4.62 -3.19 -6.28
CA ASP A 165 -3.19 -2.91 -6.08
C ASP A 165 -2.81 -2.91 -4.60
N TYR A 166 -3.73 -2.43 -3.74
CA TYR A 166 -3.59 -2.51 -2.29
C TYR A 166 -3.63 -3.96 -1.80
N LYS A 167 -4.43 -4.85 -2.41
CA LYS A 167 -4.41 -6.28 -2.10
C LYS A 167 -3.06 -6.92 -2.45
N ALA A 168 -2.45 -6.54 -3.57
CA ALA A 168 -1.10 -7.00 -3.92
C ALA A 168 -0.07 -6.49 -2.90
N ASN A 169 -0.17 -5.23 -2.49
CA ASN A 169 0.70 -4.67 -1.45
C ASN A 169 0.55 -5.37 -0.09
N ILE A 170 -0.70 -5.68 0.32
CA ILE A 170 -0.97 -6.49 1.53
C ILE A 170 -0.30 -7.86 1.42
N SER A 171 -0.58 -8.60 0.34
CA SER A 171 -0.05 -9.94 0.15
C SER A 171 1.48 -9.98 0.13
N ASN A 172 2.11 -8.96 -0.44
CA ASN A 172 3.56 -8.81 -0.48
C ASN A 172 4.13 -8.50 0.91
N SER A 173 3.48 -7.60 1.65
CA SER A 173 3.89 -7.25 3.01
C SER A 173 3.73 -8.42 3.98
N GLU A 174 2.68 -9.21 3.84
CA GLU A 174 2.49 -10.46 4.62
C GLU A 174 3.63 -11.45 4.38
N GLN A 175 4.07 -11.60 3.13
CA GLN A 175 5.23 -12.45 2.81
C GLN A 175 6.51 -11.94 3.48
N ILE A 176 6.72 -10.62 3.52
CA ILE A 176 7.87 -10.05 4.21
C ILE A 176 7.77 -10.28 5.72
N PHE A 177 6.61 -10.05 6.35
CA PHE A 177 6.42 -10.32 7.78
C PHE A 177 6.66 -11.78 8.14
N ASP A 178 6.12 -12.71 7.34
CA ASP A 178 6.32 -14.14 7.53
C ASP A 178 7.81 -14.51 7.35
N LEU A 179 8.50 -13.94 6.35
CA LEU A 179 9.93 -14.15 6.11
C LEU A 179 10.79 -13.69 7.30
N ILE A 180 10.51 -12.49 7.83
CA ILE A 180 11.25 -11.92 8.96
C ILE A 180 10.73 -12.43 10.31
N GLU A 181 9.85 -13.43 10.32
CA GLU A 181 9.25 -14.04 11.49
C GLU A 181 8.63 -13.01 12.47
N LYS A 182 7.95 -11.99 11.95
CA LYS A 182 7.24 -10.97 12.75
C LYS A 182 5.73 -11.15 12.57
N ASP A 183 4.97 -10.87 13.63
CA ASP A 183 3.50 -10.88 13.54
C ASP A 183 3.03 -9.89 12.47
N ARG A 184 2.07 -10.27 11.63
CA ARG A 184 1.63 -9.41 10.50
C ARG A 184 1.01 -8.11 11.01
N TYR A 185 1.33 -6.99 10.36
CA TYR A 185 0.77 -5.68 10.69
C TYR A 185 -0.34 -5.26 9.72
N TYR A 186 -1.41 -4.67 10.25
CA TYR A 186 -2.45 -4.04 9.45
C TYR A 186 -2.91 -2.71 10.08
N PRO A 187 -2.96 -1.60 9.30
CA PRO A 187 -3.65 -0.39 9.74
C PRO A 187 -5.17 -0.60 9.85
N GLU A 188 -5.83 0.15 10.72
CA GLU A 188 -7.27 0.06 10.98
C GLU A 188 -8.11 0.14 9.70
N GLU A 189 -7.74 1.03 8.79
CA GLU A 189 -8.43 1.32 7.53
C GLU A 189 -8.64 0.08 6.65
N ILE A 190 -7.78 -0.93 6.82
CA ILE A 190 -7.72 -2.08 5.91
C ILE A 190 -8.22 -3.35 6.55
N LEU A 191 -8.44 -3.37 7.87
CA LEU A 191 -8.93 -4.55 8.60
C LEU A 191 -10.23 -5.12 8.02
N SER A 192 -11.07 -4.26 7.43
CA SER A 192 -12.31 -4.68 6.76
C SER A 192 -12.07 -5.47 5.46
N ARG A 193 -10.87 -5.36 4.88
CA ARG A 193 -10.47 -5.90 3.58
C ARG A 193 -9.54 -7.10 3.68
N VAL A 194 -9.03 -7.42 4.87
CA VAL A 194 -8.13 -8.57 5.10
C VAL A 194 -8.88 -9.74 5.73
N GLU A 195 -8.52 -10.95 5.31
CA GLU A 195 -8.98 -12.18 5.94
C GLU A 195 -8.01 -12.56 7.07
N LEU A 196 -8.45 -12.38 8.32
CA LEU A 196 -7.67 -12.75 9.50
C LEU A 196 -7.91 -14.23 9.85
N GLU A 197 -6.83 -14.97 10.08
CA GLU A 197 -6.86 -16.37 10.45
C GLU A 197 -7.04 -16.53 11.97
N ARG A 198 -7.92 -17.46 12.36
CA ARG A 198 -8.21 -17.73 13.77
C ARG A 198 -6.96 -18.24 14.50
N GLY A 199 -6.67 -17.67 15.66
CA GLY A 199 -5.58 -18.10 16.54
C GLY A 199 -4.21 -17.53 16.18
N LYS A 200 -4.10 -16.72 15.12
CA LYS A 200 -2.88 -15.95 14.83
C LYS A 200 -2.87 -14.63 15.61
N LYS A 201 -1.66 -14.17 15.94
CA LYS A 201 -1.42 -12.85 16.50
C LYS A 201 -1.18 -11.84 15.38
N TYR A 202 -1.72 -10.66 15.56
CA TYR A 202 -1.65 -9.57 14.59
C TYR A 202 -1.32 -8.25 15.29
N ARG A 203 -0.54 -7.41 14.61
CA ARG A 203 -0.26 -6.04 15.03
C ARG A 203 -1.25 -5.11 14.33
N ILE A 204 -2.13 -4.48 15.09
CA ILE A 204 -3.13 -3.57 14.53
C ILE A 204 -2.77 -2.14 14.90
N GLY A 205 -2.60 -1.29 13.90
CA GLY A 205 -2.41 0.13 14.10
C GLY A 205 -3.74 0.88 14.14
N ILE A 206 -4.00 1.60 15.23
CA ILE A 206 -5.21 2.43 15.42
C ILE A 206 -4.76 3.87 15.62
N LEU A 207 -5.32 4.78 14.83
CA LEU A 207 -5.00 6.20 14.92
C LEU A 207 -5.63 6.81 16.18
N ASP A 208 -4.82 7.39 17.07
CA ASP A 208 -5.34 8.12 18.22
C ASP A 208 -5.81 9.52 17.77
N GLU A 209 -7.12 9.76 17.81
CA GLU A 209 -7.74 11.03 17.43
C GLU A 209 -7.25 12.22 18.28
N LYS A 210 -6.70 11.99 19.49
CA LYS A 210 -6.26 13.07 20.38
C LYS A 210 -4.89 13.63 20.00
N ASP A 211 -4.00 12.75 19.57
CA ASP A 211 -2.57 13.08 19.37
C ASP A 211 -2.17 12.97 17.90
N GLY A 212 -3.05 12.45 17.04
CA GLY A 212 -2.75 12.13 15.64
C GLY A 212 -1.72 11.01 15.47
N LYS A 213 -1.37 10.31 16.55
CA LYS A 213 -0.36 9.25 16.56
C LYS A 213 -1.03 7.88 16.56
N GLU A 214 -0.55 7.01 15.67
CA GLU A 214 -1.01 5.63 15.63
C GLU A 214 -0.39 4.80 16.76
N LYS A 215 -1.23 4.08 17.49
CA LYS A 215 -0.83 3.10 18.50
C LYS A 215 -0.96 1.70 17.92
N ILE A 216 0.08 0.89 18.08
CA ILE A 216 0.10 -0.51 17.62
C ILE A 216 -0.34 -1.40 18.77
N PHE A 217 -1.30 -2.29 18.51
CA PHE A 217 -1.84 -3.25 19.46
C PHE A 217 -1.61 -4.67 18.98
N ASP A 218 -1.07 -5.53 19.84
CA ASP A 218 -0.98 -6.97 19.60
C ASP A 218 -2.31 -7.64 19.94
N ILE A 219 -2.96 -8.24 18.94
CA ILE A 219 -4.28 -8.85 19.06
C ILE A 219 -4.22 -10.30 18.61
N LEU A 220 -4.63 -11.21 19.50
CA LEU A 220 -4.90 -12.60 19.14
C LEU A 220 -6.30 -12.67 18.50
N TYR A 221 -6.36 -12.99 17.20
CA TYR A 221 -7.63 -12.97 16.49
C TYR A 221 -8.51 -14.17 16.84
N ASN A 222 -9.77 -13.89 17.17
CA ASN A 222 -10.85 -14.85 17.35
C ASN A 222 -12.05 -14.39 16.50
N PRO A 223 -12.72 -15.24 15.70
CA PRO A 223 -13.86 -14.86 14.87
C PRO A 223 -15.00 -14.12 15.60
N GLU A 224 -15.21 -14.41 16.89
CA GLU A 224 -16.19 -13.68 17.73
C GLU A 224 -15.78 -12.22 17.99
N PHE A 225 -14.50 -11.90 17.78
CA PHE A 225 -13.88 -10.60 18.00
C PHE A 225 -14.16 -9.60 16.86
N LYS A 226 -14.63 -10.05 15.68
CA LYS A 226 -15.00 -9.15 14.56
C LYS A 226 -16.10 -8.15 14.95
N SER A 227 -16.97 -8.54 15.90
CA SER A 227 -17.96 -7.65 16.54
C SER A 227 -17.35 -6.71 17.58
N LYS A 228 -16.28 -7.14 18.26
CA LYS A 228 -15.59 -6.41 19.33
C LYS A 228 -14.52 -5.44 18.85
N VAL A 229 -13.92 -5.61 17.67
CA VAL A 229 -13.01 -4.58 17.11
C VAL A 229 -13.79 -3.32 16.78
N LYS A 230 -14.97 -3.45 16.16
CA LYS A 230 -15.89 -2.32 15.96
C LYS A 230 -16.26 -1.68 17.32
N PHE A 231 -16.53 -2.50 18.34
CA PHE A 231 -16.79 -2.04 19.71
C PHE A 231 -15.57 -1.43 20.43
N LEU A 232 -14.34 -1.88 20.15
CA LEU A 232 -13.09 -1.35 20.73
C LEU A 232 -12.71 -0.03 20.08
N VAL A 233 -12.84 0.07 18.76
CA VAL A 233 -12.75 1.32 17.99
C VAL A 233 -13.81 2.31 18.50
N ASP A 234 -15.07 1.87 18.65
CA ASP A 234 -16.14 2.70 19.21
C ASP A 234 -15.88 3.08 20.67
N LYS A 235 -15.39 2.17 21.54
CA LYS A 235 -15.05 2.49 22.94
C LYS A 235 -13.84 3.42 23.08
N LEU A 236 -12.85 3.31 22.19
CA LEU A 236 -11.70 4.20 22.17
C LEU A 236 -12.11 5.61 21.70
N LYS A 237 -13.09 5.72 20.80
CA LYS A 237 -13.76 7.00 20.48
C LYS A 237 -14.64 7.54 21.62
N ILE A 238 -15.18 6.68 22.49
CA ILE A 238 -16.13 7.06 23.55
C ILE A 238 -15.49 7.34 24.93
N ARG A 239 -14.19 7.12 25.15
CA ARG A 239 -13.51 7.64 26.37
C ARG A 239 -13.14 9.13 26.24
N LYS A 240 -14.18 9.96 26.14
CA LYS A 240 -14.22 11.32 26.71
C LYS A 240 -14.95 11.23 28.05
N VAL A 241 -14.19 11.35 29.14
CA VAL A 241 -14.62 12.10 30.32
C VAL A 241 -13.70 13.30 30.36
#